data_AF-S5Z5S6-F1
#
_entry.id   AF-S5Z5S6-F1
#
_cell.length_a   1.000
_cell.length_b   1.000
_cell.length_c   1.000
_cell.angle_alpha   90.00
_cell.angle_beta   90.00
_cell.angle_gamma   90.00
#
_symmetry.space_group_name_H-M   'P 1'
#
loop_
_entity.id
_entity.type
_entity.pdbx_description
1 polymer ?
#
loop_
_entity_poly.entity_id
_entity_poly.type
_entity_poly.pdbx_seq_one_letter_code
_entity_poly.pdbx_strand_id
1 'polypeptide(L)' 'MKKITVSDEVYKKLLALKGEKTFTEIIDELIRENVKKRAEMIISLSTKSPPEEYEEAIKFVKEGLRARHIEKDT' A
#
# COMPACT_ATOMS: atom_id res chain seq x y z
N MET A 1 -7.20 -9.86 -21.17
CA MET A 1 -8.23 -9.51 -20.15
C MET A 1 -8.27 -10.63 -19.12
N LYS A 2 -7.93 -10.35 -17.86
CA LYS A 2 -8.02 -11.31 -16.75
C LYS A 2 -9.40 -11.13 -16.10
N LYS A 3 -10.01 -12.21 -15.62
CA LYS A 3 -11.28 -12.17 -14.88
C LYS A 3 -11.01 -12.38 -13.40
N ILE A 4 -11.75 -11.69 -12.56
CA ILE A 4 -11.77 -11.89 -11.11
C ILE A 4 -13.20 -12.23 -10.69
N THR A 5 -13.32 -13.07 -9.67
CA THR A 5 -14.60 -13.40 -9.05
C THR A 5 -14.65 -12.72 -7.69
N VAL A 6 -15.78 -12.11 -7.37
CA VAL A 6 -16.02 -11.45 -6.08
C VAL A 6 -17.35 -11.94 -5.51
N SER A 7 -17.56 -11.77 -4.21
CA SER A 7 -18.86 -12.09 -3.61
C SER A 7 -19.94 -11.12 -4.10
N ASP A 8 -21.20 -11.57 -4.06
CA ASP A 8 -22.35 -10.74 -4.41
C ASP A 8 -22.43 -9.45 -3.60
N GLU A 9 -22.02 -9.51 -2.33
CA GLU A 9 -21.96 -8.34 -1.46
C GLU A 9 -20.94 -7.31 -1.97
N VAL A 10 -19.75 -7.75 -2.35
CA VAL A 10 -18.71 -6.87 -2.92
C VAL A 10 -19.16 -6.32 -4.27
N TYR A 11 -19.79 -7.15 -5.11
CA TYR A 11 -20.36 -6.69 -6.36
C TYR A 11 -21.38 -5.57 -6.16
N LYS A 12 -22.31 -5.71 -5.21
CA LYS A 12 -23.30 -4.67 -4.88
C LYS A 12 -22.64 -3.37 -4.40
N LYS A 13 -21.60 -3.47 -3.56
CA LYS A 13 -20.82 -2.30 -3.11
C LYS A 13 -20.15 -1.60 -4.28
N LEU A 14 -19.49 -2.35 -5.17
CA LEU A 14 -18.86 -1.80 -6.36
C LEU A 14 -19.89 -1.17 -7.31
N LEU A 15 -21.06 -1.80 -7.48
CA LEU A 15 -22.13 -1.28 -8.32
C LEU A 15 -22.68 0.04 -7.80
N ALA A 16 -22.85 0.17 -6.47
CA ALA A 16 -23.29 1.41 -5.84
C ALA A 16 -22.26 2.55 -6.00
N LEU A 17 -20.97 2.23 -6.00
CA LEU A 17 -19.89 3.19 -6.23
C LEU A 17 -19.71 3.56 -7.71
N LYS A 18 -20.07 2.64 -8.62
CA LYS A 18 -19.76 2.71 -10.05
C LYS A 18 -20.28 3.98 -10.72
N GLY A 19 -21.54 4.34 -10.47
CA GLY A 19 -22.21 5.39 -11.24
C GLY A 19 -22.01 5.21 -12.76
N GLU A 20 -21.57 6.27 -13.43
CA GLU A 20 -21.24 6.28 -14.87
C GLU A 20 -19.87 5.65 -15.21
N LYS A 21 -18.99 5.41 -14.23
CA LYS A 21 -17.65 4.85 -14.46
C LYS A 21 -17.70 3.37 -14.77
N THR A 22 -16.60 2.80 -15.26
CA THR A 22 -16.42 1.36 -15.41
C THR A 22 -15.96 0.73 -14.09
N PHE A 23 -16.15 -0.59 -13.94
CA PHE A 23 -15.61 -1.31 -12.78
C PHE A 23 -14.08 -1.23 -12.70
N THR A 24 -13.40 -1.20 -13.85
CA THR A 24 -11.94 -1.05 -13.90
C THR A 24 -11.50 0.29 -13.32
N GLU A 25 -12.16 1.39 -13.70
CA GLU A 25 -11.85 2.72 -13.18
C GLU A 25 -12.08 2.82 -11.68
N ILE A 26 -13.20 2.27 -11.19
CA ILE A 26 -13.52 2.24 -9.75
C ILE A 26 -12.47 1.45 -8.97
N ILE A 27 -12.10 0.26 -9.47
CA ILE A 27 -11.10 -0.58 -8.81
C ILE A 27 -9.75 0.13 -8.77
N ASP A 28 -9.35 0.77 -9.86
CA ASP A 28 -8.09 1.48 -9.93
C ASP A 28 -8.05 2.72 -9.02
N GLU A 29 -9.17 3.46 -8.92
CA GLU A 29 -9.33 4.56 -7.97
C GLU A 29 -9.24 4.09 -6.53
N LEU A 30 -9.95 3.01 -6.17
CA LEU A 30 -9.90 2.44 -4.82
C LEU A 30 -8.48 1.98 -4.43
N ILE A 31 -7.75 1.38 -5.37
CA ILE A 31 -6.34 1.00 -5.17
C ILE A 31 -5.48 2.26 -4.97
N ARG A 32 -5.60 3.26 -5.85
CA ARG A 32 -4.82 4.51 -5.76
C ARG A 32 -5.08 5.26 -4.46
N GLU A 33 -6.34 5.39 -4.04
CA GLU A 33 -6.71 6.02 -2.77
C GLU A 33 -6.15 5.26 -1.56
N ASN A 34 -6.20 3.92 -1.58
CA ASN A 34 -5.64 3.11 -0.51
C ASN A 34 -4.11 3.31 -0.39
N VAL A 35 -3.40 3.27 -1.51
CA VAL A 35 -1.95 3.51 -1.55
C VAL A 35 -1.62 4.92 -1.07
N LYS A 36 -2.36 5.93 -1.53
CA LYS A 36 -2.18 7.33 -1.10
C LYS A 36 -2.37 7.48 0.41
N LYS A 37 -3.46 6.96 0.98
CA LYS A 37 -3.71 6.99 2.43
C LYS A 37 -2.59 6.32 3.23
N ARG A 38 -2.07 5.19 2.74
CA ARG A 38 -0.93 4.51 3.39
C ARG A 38 0.33 5.38 3.34
N ALA A 39 0.61 6.03 2.22
CA ALA A 39 1.75 6.95 2.10
C ALA A 39 1.60 8.16 3.02
N GLU A 40 0.42 8.79 3.06
CA GLU A 40 0.11 9.92 3.95
C GLU A 40 0.26 9.53 5.42
N MET A 41 -0.18 8.33 5.81
CA MET A 41 -0.02 7.82 7.16
C MET A 41 1.46 7.66 7.54
N ILE A 42 2.28 7.07 6.66
CA ILE A 42 3.73 6.94 6.88
C ILE A 42 4.37 8.33 7.03
N ILE A 43 4.02 9.28 6.17
CA ILE A 43 4.52 10.65 6.24
C ILE A 43 4.11 11.28 7.60
N SER A 44 2.85 11.13 8.00
CA SER A 44 2.34 11.67 9.27
C SER A 44 3.00 11.07 10.52
N LEU A 45 3.39 9.79 10.44
CA LEU A 45 4.14 9.11 11.49
C LEU A 45 5.60 9.54 11.50
N SER A 46 6.16 9.90 10.34
CA SER A 46 7.54 10.38 10.21
C SER A 46 7.73 11.87 10.53
N THR A 47 6.66 12.68 10.44
CA THR A 47 6.70 14.12 10.81
C THR A 47 6.46 14.37 12.30
N LYS A 48 5.97 13.39 13.04
CA LYS A 48 6.19 13.31 14.49
C LYS A 48 7.59 12.74 14.67
N SER A 49 8.54 13.50 15.24
CA SER A 49 9.90 12.98 15.48
C SER A 49 9.80 11.56 16.07
N PRO A 50 10.44 10.55 15.47
CA PRO A 50 10.44 9.23 16.03
C PRO A 50 11.12 9.31 17.41
N PRO A 51 10.59 8.65 18.46
CA PRO A 51 11.41 8.35 19.64
C PRO A 51 12.73 7.73 19.18
N GLU A 52 13.87 8.05 19.80
CA GLU A 52 15.21 7.58 19.40
C GLU A 52 15.27 6.07 19.08
N GLU A 53 14.46 5.27 19.76
CA GLU A 53 14.27 3.83 19.54
C GLU A 53 13.89 3.44 18.08
N TYR A 54 13.19 4.32 17.35
CA TYR A 54 12.80 4.08 15.95
C TYR A 54 13.95 4.34 14.97
N GLU A 55 14.88 5.25 15.27
CA GLU A 55 16.06 5.46 14.43
C GLU A 55 16.95 4.21 14.44
N GLU A 56 17.13 3.60 15.60
CA GLU A 56 17.84 2.32 15.73
C GLU A 56 17.14 1.19 14.98
N ALA A 57 15.81 1.10 15.09
CA ALA A 57 15.03 0.10 14.35
C ALA A 57 15.14 0.29 12.82
N ILE A 58 15.10 1.53 12.34
CA ILE A 58 15.27 1.84 10.91
C ILE A 58 16.70 1.50 10.45
N LYS A 59 17.72 1.78 11.28
CA LYS A 59 19.12 1.47 10.98
C LYS A 59 19.34 -0.04 10.89
N PHE A 60 18.79 -0.81 11.83
CA PHE A 60 18.85 -2.27 11.85
C PHE A 60 18.19 -2.88 10.59
N VAL A 61 17.02 -2.38 10.19
CA VAL A 61 16.33 -2.84 8.97
C VAL A 61 17.13 -2.52 7.70
N LYS A 62 17.73 -1.31 7.62
CA LYS A 62 18.57 -0.91 6.48
C LYS A 62 19.84 -1.75 6.36
N GLU A 63 20.49 -2.05 7.48
CA GLU A 63 21.70 -2.89 7.53
C GLU A 63 21.38 -4.34 7.16
N GLY A 64 20.29 -4.91 7.70
CA GLY A 64 19.83 -6.25 7.34
C GLY A 64 19.35 -6.36 5.88
N LEU A 65 18.84 -5.29 5.27
CA LEU A 65 18.50 -5.26 3.84
C LEU A 65 19.74 -5.17 2.95
N ARG A 66 20.79 -4.44 3.36
CA ARG A 66 22.06 -4.36 2.64
C ARG A 66 22.80 -5.70 2.60
N ALA A 67 22.86 -6.42 3.73
CA ALA A 67 23.47 -7.75 3.78
C ALA A 67 22.82 -8.74 2.79
N ARG A 68 21.47 -8.72 2.71
CA ARG A 68 20.70 -9.57 1.79
C ARG A 68 20.82 -9.22 0.31
N HIS A 69 21.25 -7.99 -0.03
CA HIS A 69 21.50 -7.59 -1.41
C HIS A 69 22.87 -8.07 -1.88
N ILE A 70 23.88 -8.01 -0.99
CA ILE A 70 25.26 -8.40 -1.31
C ILE A 70 25.38 -9.92 -1.50
N GLU A 71 24.65 -10.72 -0.71
CA GLU A 71 24.63 -12.19 -0.86
C GLU A 71 23.94 -12.69 -2.13
N LYS A 72 23.15 -11.87 -2.83
CA LYS A 72 22.48 -12.25 -4.08
C LYS A 72 23.28 -11.92 -5.34
N ASP A 73 24.30 -11.09 -5.21
CA ASP A 73 25.13 -10.62 -6.33
C ASP A 73 26.55 -11.24 -6.32
N THR A 74 26.78 -12.29 -5.53
CA THR A 74 28.02 -13.11 -5.53
C THR A 74 27.71 -14.54 -5.94
#